data_AF-A0A6P6RAK7-F1
#
_entry.id   AF-A0A6P6RAK7-F1
#
_cell.length_a   1.000
_cell.length_b   1.000
_cell.length_c   1.000
_cell.angle_alpha   90.00
_cell.angle_beta   90.00
_cell.angle_gamma   90.00
#
_symmetry.space_group_name_H-M   'P 1'
#
loop_
_entity.id
_entity.type
_entity.pdbx_description
1 polymer ?
#
loop_
_entity_poly.entity_id
_entity_poly.type
_entity_poly.pdbx_seq_one_letter_code
_entity_poly.pdbx_strand_id
1 'polypeptide(L)'
;MVSSGCALMVLMVTQVFFGGSSGLVPQTGRSSLSRDVLHAFELRLLSMFGLKHRPRPSRSAVVPQYMMDLFSMHSVNAEQNNSNRPKGSLGKGSERSASRANTVRSFHHDESMEDLSSSSGKTTQRFLFNLSSIPGEEFVTSAELRIFREQEPITRLLDTRLVQHSLSKWESFDVSPAVTRWTTDFHPNHGFVVEIVHPDRAEEDSKRHVRISRSLHDREDTWPQMRPLLVTYSHDGKGNVLHSREKRQVRTNKQRKKQKANCRRHSLYVDFSDVGWNDWIVAPPGYHAFYCQGECPFPLADHLNSTNHAIVQTLVNSVNSNIPRACCVPTDLSPVSLLYLDEYERVILKNYQDMVVEGCGCR
;
A
#
# COMPACT_ATOMS: atom_id res chain seq x y z
N MET A 1 19.26 25.55 55.17
CA MET A 1 17.81 25.67 55.37
C MET A 1 17.13 24.64 54.49
N VAL A 2 16.45 23.70 55.13
CA VAL A 2 15.55 22.74 54.50
C VAL A 2 14.43 23.53 53.83
N SER A 3 14.14 23.26 52.57
CA SER A 3 12.81 23.47 52.01
C SER A 3 12.54 22.38 50.98
N SER A 4 12.08 21.25 51.49
CA SER A 4 11.29 20.28 50.74
C SER A 4 10.09 20.99 50.11
N GLY A 5 9.92 20.85 48.79
CA GLY A 5 8.72 21.29 48.07
C GLY A 5 8.16 20.10 47.30
N CYS A 6 7.08 19.52 47.82
CA CYS A 6 6.30 18.45 47.20
C CYS A 6 5.48 18.94 46.00
N ALA A 7 5.03 17.97 45.20
CA ALA A 7 4.43 18.04 43.87
C ALA A 7 3.08 18.77 43.73
N LEU A 8 2.73 19.11 42.48
CA LEU A 8 1.36 18.95 41.97
C LEU A 8 1.38 18.68 40.45
N MET A 9 1.03 17.46 40.05
CA MET A 9 0.72 17.06 38.68
C MET A 9 -0.82 17.08 38.55
N VAL A 10 -1.35 17.91 37.66
CA VAL A 10 -2.80 18.05 37.45
C VAL A 10 -3.17 17.54 36.07
N LEU A 11 -3.94 16.46 36.07
CA LEU A 11 -4.58 15.84 34.91
C LEU A 11 -5.98 16.44 34.80
N MET A 12 -6.27 17.18 33.73
CA MET A 12 -7.59 17.74 33.46
C MET A 12 -8.14 17.16 32.16
N VAL A 13 -9.20 16.37 32.28
CA VAL A 13 -10.08 15.97 31.19
C VAL A 13 -11.24 16.97 31.15
N THR A 14 -11.55 17.52 29.98
CA THR A 14 -12.88 18.08 29.72
C THR A 14 -13.43 17.50 28.42
N GLN A 15 -14.62 16.92 28.53
CA GLN A 15 -15.41 16.38 27.43
C GLN A 15 -16.08 17.50 26.63
N VAL A 16 -16.13 17.25 25.32
CA VAL A 16 -17.06 17.71 24.28
C VAL A 16 -18.18 18.67 24.71
N PHE A 17 -18.29 19.81 24.01
CA PHE A 17 -19.60 20.32 23.57
C PHE A 17 -19.53 20.97 22.19
N PHE A 18 -20.61 20.73 21.45
CA PHE A 18 -20.97 21.22 20.12
C PHE A 18 -20.85 22.75 19.97
N GLY A 19 -20.47 23.19 18.77
CA GLY A 19 -20.61 24.57 18.33
C GLY A 19 -20.41 24.68 16.83
N GLY A 20 -21.50 24.53 16.07
CA GLY A 20 -21.51 24.65 14.63
C GLY A 20 -21.19 26.07 14.15
N SER A 21 -20.64 26.15 12.94
CA SER A 21 -20.82 27.32 12.08
C SER A 21 -20.93 26.84 10.63
N SER A 22 -22.07 27.17 10.05
CA SER A 22 -22.51 26.83 8.72
C SER A 22 -21.69 27.59 7.67
N GLY A 23 -20.91 26.86 6.86
CA GLY A 23 -20.41 27.33 5.58
C GLY A 23 -21.28 26.76 4.46
N LEU A 24 -22.12 27.60 3.86
CA LEU A 24 -22.97 27.26 2.72
C LEU A 24 -22.14 27.10 1.44
N VAL A 25 -22.14 25.91 0.86
CA VAL A 25 -21.84 25.66 -0.56
C VAL A 25 -22.97 24.79 -1.12
N PRO A 26 -23.55 25.09 -2.30
CA PRO A 26 -24.80 24.48 -2.73
C PRO A 26 -24.57 23.04 -3.19
N GLN A 27 -25.28 22.09 -2.59
CA GLN A 27 -25.35 20.72 -3.07
C GLN A 27 -26.37 20.61 -4.21
N THR A 28 -25.91 20.17 -5.38
CA THR A 28 -26.77 19.48 -6.35
C THR A 28 -27.09 18.08 -5.82
N GLY A 29 -28.39 17.76 -5.79
CA GLY A 29 -28.95 16.68 -4.99
C GLY A 29 -28.33 15.30 -5.18
N ARG A 30 -27.90 14.70 -4.06
CA ARG A 30 -27.84 13.25 -3.85
C ARG A 30 -29.09 12.84 -3.09
N SER A 31 -29.91 11.98 -3.69
CA SER A 31 -30.96 11.25 -2.98
C SER A 31 -30.33 10.44 -1.84
N SER A 32 -30.72 10.71 -0.60
CA SER A 32 -30.28 9.91 0.55
C SER A 32 -30.85 8.49 0.43
N LEU A 33 -30.02 7.52 0.09
CA LEU A 33 -30.36 6.11 0.19
C LEU A 33 -30.68 5.77 1.66
N SER A 34 -31.73 4.97 1.90
CA SER A 34 -32.11 4.55 3.26
C SER A 34 -30.93 3.84 3.95
N ARG A 35 -30.79 4.07 5.25
CA ARG A 35 -29.74 3.47 6.09
C ARG A 35 -29.76 1.93 6.02
N ASP A 36 -30.94 1.33 5.82
CA ASP A 36 -31.13 -0.11 5.66
C ASP A 36 -30.53 -0.65 4.35
N VAL A 37 -30.61 0.14 3.27
CA VAL A 37 -30.05 -0.22 1.96
C VAL A 37 -28.53 -0.19 2.01
N LEU A 38 -27.96 0.80 2.70
CA LEU A 38 -26.51 0.89 2.91
C LEU A 38 -25.99 -0.28 3.76
N HIS A 39 -26.71 -0.67 4.81
CA HIS A 39 -26.34 -1.81 5.65
C HIS A 39 -26.43 -3.15 4.88
N ALA A 40 -27.50 -3.35 4.10
CA ALA A 40 -27.62 -4.54 3.25
C ALA A 40 -26.52 -4.62 2.19
N PHE A 41 -26.12 -3.48 1.63
CA PHE A 41 -25.00 -3.39 0.69
C PHE A 41 -23.66 -3.74 1.34
N GLU A 42 -23.39 -3.23 2.55
CA GLU A 42 -22.18 -3.56 3.32
C GLU A 42 -22.10 -5.07 3.61
N LEU A 43 -23.19 -5.68 4.09
CA LEU A 43 -23.23 -7.13 4.35
C LEU A 43 -22.98 -7.95 3.08
N ARG A 44 -23.51 -7.51 1.92
CA ARG A 44 -23.27 -8.17 0.63
C ARG A 44 -21.80 -8.13 0.26
N LEU A 45 -21.16 -6.97 0.40
CA LEU A 45 -19.74 -6.82 0.08
C LEU A 45 -18.85 -7.61 1.05
N LEU A 46 -19.13 -7.56 2.36
CA LEU A 46 -18.41 -8.35 3.37
C LEU A 46 -18.53 -9.86 3.08
N SER A 47 -19.73 -10.32 2.71
CA SER A 47 -19.96 -11.69 2.28
C SER A 47 -19.16 -12.06 1.03
N MET A 48 -19.07 -11.17 0.02
CA MET A 48 -18.20 -11.40 -1.14
C MET A 48 -16.72 -11.55 -0.73
N PHE A 49 -16.31 -10.87 0.33
CA PHE A 49 -14.97 -10.99 0.87
C PHE A 49 -14.74 -12.21 1.77
N GLY A 50 -15.82 -12.92 2.14
CA GLY A 50 -15.78 -14.02 3.10
C GLY A 50 -15.61 -13.53 4.55
N LEU A 51 -15.93 -12.27 4.82
CA LEU A 51 -15.88 -11.67 6.14
C LEU A 51 -17.26 -11.72 6.78
N LYS A 52 -17.36 -12.23 8.01
CA LYS A 52 -18.61 -12.25 8.77
C LYS A 52 -18.99 -10.86 9.26
N HIS A 53 -17.98 -10.09 9.67
CA HIS A 53 -18.10 -8.74 10.18
C HIS A 53 -16.92 -7.89 9.69
N ARG A 54 -17.11 -6.57 9.70
CA ARG A 54 -16.04 -5.62 9.36
C ARG A 54 -14.91 -5.68 10.40
N PRO A 55 -13.67 -5.97 10.00
CA PRO A 55 -12.51 -5.95 10.90
C PRO A 55 -12.27 -4.57 11.50
N ARG A 56 -11.73 -4.53 12.72
CA ARG A 56 -11.35 -3.30 13.43
C ARG A 56 -9.96 -3.45 14.03
N PRO A 57 -8.90 -3.42 13.20
CA PRO A 57 -7.55 -3.63 13.67
C PRO A 57 -7.12 -2.54 14.66
N SER A 58 -6.28 -2.91 15.63
CA SER A 58 -5.65 -1.96 16.53
C SER A 58 -4.66 -1.06 15.79
N ARG A 59 -4.35 0.10 16.39
CA ARG A 59 -3.32 1.02 15.86
C ARG A 59 -1.91 0.42 15.89
N SER A 60 -1.71 -0.66 16.63
CA SER A 60 -0.44 -1.39 16.75
C SER A 60 -0.32 -2.57 15.79
N ALA A 61 -1.34 -2.85 14.97
CA ALA A 61 -1.28 -3.96 14.02
C ALA A 61 -0.09 -3.79 13.07
N VAL A 62 0.79 -4.78 13.05
CA VAL A 62 2.01 -4.76 12.22
C VAL A 62 1.75 -5.52 10.94
N VAL A 63 2.01 -4.88 9.80
CA VAL A 63 1.97 -5.55 8.49
C VAL A 63 3.39 -6.00 8.12
N PRO A 64 3.67 -7.31 8.02
CA PRO A 64 5.01 -7.77 7.64
C PRO A 64 5.38 -7.29 6.23
N GLN A 65 6.59 -6.73 6.07
CA GLN A 65 7.09 -6.23 4.77
C GLN A 65 7.02 -7.29 3.67
N TYR A 66 7.28 -8.56 4.03
CA TYR A 66 7.16 -9.70 3.12
C TYR A 66 5.76 -9.82 2.48
N MET A 67 4.69 -9.52 3.22
CA MET A 67 3.32 -9.56 2.70
C MET A 67 3.05 -8.40 1.72
N MET A 68 3.64 -7.23 1.98
CA MET A 68 3.62 -6.09 1.04
C MET A 68 4.39 -6.42 -0.25
N ASP A 69 5.54 -7.08 -0.12
CA ASP A 69 6.34 -7.51 -1.28
C ASP A 69 5.57 -8.52 -2.13
N LEU A 70 4.93 -9.52 -1.49
CA LEU A 70 4.05 -10.50 -2.16
C LEU A 70 2.90 -9.84 -2.92
N PHE A 71 2.22 -8.88 -2.28
CA PHE A 71 1.15 -8.09 -2.90
C PHE A 71 1.66 -7.31 -4.12
N SER A 72 2.81 -6.64 -3.98
CA SER A 72 3.40 -5.82 -5.05
C SER A 72 3.75 -6.67 -6.27
N MET A 73 4.27 -7.89 -6.10
CA MET A 73 4.53 -8.78 -7.23
C MET A 73 3.26 -9.30 -7.90
N HIS A 74 2.22 -9.63 -7.13
CA HIS A 74 0.96 -10.14 -7.70
C HIS A 74 0.16 -9.06 -8.41
N SER A 75 0.15 -7.84 -7.88
CA SER A 75 -0.53 -6.69 -8.47
C SER A 75 0.16 -6.20 -9.75
N VAL A 76 1.51 -6.16 -9.79
CA VAL A 76 2.26 -5.70 -10.97
C VAL A 76 2.21 -6.71 -12.14
N ASN A 77 2.10 -8.02 -11.85
CA ASN A 77 1.95 -9.03 -12.90
C ASN A 77 0.62 -8.94 -13.68
N ALA A 78 -0.36 -8.14 -13.22
CA ALA A 78 -1.61 -7.90 -13.96
C ALA A 78 -1.46 -6.89 -15.10
N GLU A 79 -0.40 -6.06 -15.14
CA GLU A 79 -0.30 -4.95 -16.11
C GLU A 79 0.89 -5.00 -17.10
N GLN A 80 1.79 -6.00 -17.05
CA GLN A 80 2.88 -6.07 -18.05
C GLN A 80 3.46 -7.48 -18.30
N ASN A 81 3.35 -7.92 -19.56
CA ASN A 81 4.29 -8.87 -20.15
C ASN A 81 5.70 -8.24 -20.20
N ASN A 82 6.70 -9.02 -19.77
CA ASN A 82 8.11 -9.07 -20.22
C ASN A 82 9.25 -8.71 -19.23
N SER A 83 10.06 -9.74 -18.99
CA SER A 83 11.54 -9.82 -18.98
C SER A 83 12.45 -9.06 -18.02
N ASN A 84 12.01 -8.15 -17.15
CA ASN A 84 12.90 -7.55 -16.13
C ASN A 84 12.32 -7.69 -14.71
N ARG A 85 12.42 -8.90 -14.15
CA ARG A 85 12.07 -9.15 -12.75
C ARG A 85 13.18 -8.65 -11.82
N PRO A 86 12.88 -7.79 -10.83
CA PRO A 86 13.78 -7.56 -9.70
C PRO A 86 13.99 -8.88 -8.96
N LYS A 87 15.22 -9.36 -8.83
CA LYS A 87 15.57 -10.44 -7.88
C LYS A 87 15.59 -9.86 -6.46
N GLY A 88 14.45 -9.44 -5.94
CA GLY A 88 14.33 -8.91 -4.59
C GLY A 88 13.73 -9.94 -3.63
N SER A 89 14.47 -10.31 -2.58
CA SER A 89 14.04 -10.93 -1.30
C SER A 89 13.27 -12.27 -1.30
N LEU A 90 12.54 -12.61 -2.36
CA LEU A 90 11.80 -13.86 -2.47
C LEU A 90 12.68 -14.97 -3.02
N GLY A 91 12.76 -16.07 -2.27
CA GLY A 91 13.32 -17.30 -2.78
C GLY A 91 12.47 -17.82 -3.96
N LYS A 92 13.10 -18.44 -4.97
CA LYS A 92 12.42 -19.07 -6.12
C LYS A 92 11.28 -20.03 -5.74
N GLY A 93 11.32 -20.60 -4.52
CA GLY A 93 10.24 -21.44 -3.99
C GLY A 93 8.97 -20.66 -3.64
N SER A 94 9.11 -19.46 -3.08
CA SER A 94 8.00 -18.62 -2.63
C SER A 94 7.14 -18.12 -3.81
N GLU A 95 7.77 -17.73 -4.92
CA GLU A 95 7.04 -17.34 -6.15
C GLU A 95 6.14 -18.47 -6.67
N ARG A 96 6.60 -19.72 -6.63
CA ARG A 96 5.85 -20.89 -7.10
C ARG A 96 4.70 -21.28 -6.16
N SER A 97 4.91 -21.10 -4.86
CA SER A 97 3.89 -21.34 -3.84
C SER A 97 2.78 -20.31 -3.94
N ALA A 98 3.14 -19.02 -4.03
CA ALA A 98 2.17 -17.93 -4.12
C ALA A 98 1.38 -17.97 -5.43
N SER A 99 2.00 -18.34 -6.56
CA SER A 99 1.29 -18.46 -7.85
C SER A 99 0.21 -19.56 -7.87
N ARG A 100 0.25 -20.50 -6.93
CA ARG A 100 -0.71 -21.62 -6.82
C ARG A 100 -1.75 -21.39 -5.73
N ALA A 101 -1.64 -20.29 -4.98
CA ALA A 101 -2.53 -19.96 -3.88
C ALA A 101 -3.42 -18.76 -4.26
N ASN A 102 -4.69 -18.81 -3.86
CA ASN A 102 -5.61 -17.68 -3.95
C ASN A 102 -5.69 -16.86 -2.65
N THR A 103 -5.19 -17.41 -1.54
CA THR A 103 -5.14 -16.78 -0.22
C THR A 103 -3.78 -17.05 0.44
N VAL A 104 -3.15 -16.02 1.00
CA VAL A 104 -1.91 -16.10 1.80
C VAL A 104 -2.16 -15.42 3.14
N ARG A 105 -1.77 -16.05 4.25
CA ARG A 105 -1.89 -15.50 5.60
C ARG A 105 -0.54 -15.46 6.29
N SER A 106 -0.28 -14.42 7.06
CA SER A 106 0.87 -14.37 7.98
C SER A 106 0.42 -14.63 9.42
N PHE A 107 1.21 -15.42 10.14
CA PHE A 107 1.00 -15.71 11.56
C PHE A 107 2.24 -15.28 12.34
N HIS A 108 2.03 -14.55 13.43
CA HIS A 108 3.10 -14.17 14.35
C HIS A 108 3.33 -15.28 15.38
N HIS A 109 4.57 -15.35 15.87
CA HIS A 109 4.91 -16.23 16.98
C HIS A 109 4.18 -15.78 18.25
N ASP A 110 3.59 -16.73 18.97
CA ASP A 110 3.04 -16.51 20.31
C ASP A 110 4.15 -16.59 21.37
N GLU A 111 4.60 -15.41 21.82
CA GLU A 111 5.67 -15.23 22.81
C GLU A 111 5.24 -15.58 24.24
N SER A 112 3.94 -15.76 24.52
CA SER A 112 3.42 -15.95 25.88
C SER A 112 3.88 -17.24 26.56
N MET A 113 4.40 -18.18 25.78
CA MET A 113 4.90 -19.49 26.21
C MET A 113 6.43 -19.61 26.13
N GLU A 114 7.15 -18.51 25.87
CA GLU A 114 8.61 -18.52 25.95
C GLU A 114 9.05 -18.58 27.42
N ASP A 115 9.48 -19.77 27.86
CA ASP A 115 10.17 -19.91 29.14
C ASP A 115 11.40 -19.00 29.15
N LEU A 116 11.54 -18.15 30.18
CA LEU A 116 12.67 -17.24 30.47
C LEU A 116 14.01 -17.97 30.73
N SER A 117 14.32 -19.00 29.97
CA SER A 117 15.50 -19.85 30.10
C SER A 117 16.73 -19.22 29.43
N SER A 118 16.98 -17.95 29.73
CA SER A 118 18.23 -17.26 29.36
C SER A 118 19.46 -17.75 30.15
N SER A 119 19.36 -18.87 30.88
CA SER A 119 20.42 -19.38 31.77
C SER A 119 21.16 -20.62 31.28
N SER A 120 20.92 -21.09 30.05
CA SER A 120 21.69 -22.19 29.48
C SER A 120 22.07 -21.79 28.07
N GLY A 121 23.35 -21.82 27.69
CA GLY A 121 23.84 -21.53 26.33
C GLY A 121 23.36 -22.51 25.25
N LYS A 122 22.10 -22.95 25.32
CA LYS A 122 21.41 -23.77 24.34
C LYS A 122 20.78 -22.84 23.31
N THR A 123 21.11 -23.04 22.04
CA THR A 123 20.61 -22.30 20.88
C THR A 123 19.24 -22.81 20.38
N THR A 124 18.47 -23.51 21.22
CA THR A 124 17.23 -24.16 20.80
C THR A 124 16.03 -23.31 21.22
N GLN A 125 15.35 -22.69 20.25
CA GLN A 125 14.12 -21.92 20.46
C GLN A 125 12.90 -22.70 19.96
N ARG A 126 11.78 -22.60 20.69
CA ARG A 126 10.49 -23.18 20.29
C ARG A 126 9.55 -22.09 19.80
N PHE A 127 9.07 -22.20 18.55
CA PHE A 127 8.07 -21.29 18.00
C PHE A 127 6.67 -21.93 17.99
N LEU A 128 5.68 -21.17 18.45
CA LEU A 128 4.26 -21.52 18.43
C LEU A 128 3.47 -20.48 17.62
N PHE A 129 2.46 -20.93 16.87
CA PHE A 129 1.64 -20.09 15.99
C PHE A 129 0.16 -20.47 16.16
N ASN A 130 -0.72 -19.46 16.30
CA ASN A 130 -2.16 -19.67 16.38
C ASN A 130 -2.79 -19.72 14.98
N LEU A 131 -3.10 -20.92 14.49
CA LEU A 131 -3.66 -21.14 13.14
C LEU A 131 -5.19 -21.11 13.08
N SER A 132 -5.89 -20.73 14.15
CA SER A 132 -7.36 -20.85 14.24
C SER A 132 -8.17 -20.02 13.24
N SER A 133 -7.57 -19.02 12.56
CA SER A 133 -8.23 -18.23 11.52
C SER A 133 -8.22 -18.88 10.13
N ILE A 134 -7.59 -20.05 9.96
CA ILE A 134 -7.69 -20.80 8.72
C ILE A 134 -9.07 -21.48 8.71
N PRO A 135 -9.98 -21.14 7.77
CA PRO A 135 -11.29 -21.77 7.68
C PRO A 135 -11.17 -23.26 7.37
N GLY A 136 -12.10 -24.08 7.86
CA GLY A 136 -12.07 -25.54 7.68
C GLY A 136 -12.27 -25.99 6.23
N GLU A 137 -12.88 -25.15 5.41
CA GLU A 137 -13.05 -25.33 3.96
C GLU A 137 -11.79 -25.02 3.13
N GLU A 138 -10.75 -24.44 3.73
CA GLU A 138 -9.51 -24.11 3.03
C GLU A 138 -8.44 -25.22 3.17
N PHE A 139 -7.76 -25.51 2.06
CA PHE A 139 -6.68 -26.50 2.01
C PHE A 139 -5.32 -25.81 1.84
N VAL A 140 -4.42 -26.03 2.80
CA VAL A 140 -3.05 -25.47 2.75
C VAL A 140 -2.21 -26.23 1.71
N THR A 141 -1.84 -25.55 0.63
CA THR A 141 -1.06 -26.15 -0.48
C THR A 141 0.45 -26.12 -0.23
N SER A 142 0.95 -25.13 0.52
CA SER A 142 2.36 -25.00 0.91
C SER A 142 2.49 -24.04 2.11
N ALA A 143 3.59 -24.16 2.86
CA ALA A 143 3.91 -23.31 3.99
C ALA A 143 5.42 -23.06 4.09
N GLU A 144 5.82 -21.88 4.57
CA GLU A 144 7.22 -21.47 4.75
C GLU A 144 7.39 -20.79 6.12
N LEU A 145 8.39 -21.21 6.88
CA LEU A 145 8.82 -20.52 8.10
C LEU A 145 9.96 -19.55 7.75
N ARG A 146 9.76 -18.26 8.06
CA ARG A 146 10.77 -17.22 7.83
C ARG A 146 11.34 -16.73 9.16
N ILE A 147 12.64 -16.93 9.34
CA ILE A 147 13.40 -16.48 10.51
C ILE A 147 14.33 -15.37 10.04
N PHE A 148 14.29 -14.21 10.71
CA PHE A 148 15.23 -13.13 10.45
C PHE A 148 16.59 -13.49 11.05
N ARG A 149 17.62 -13.56 10.20
CA ARG A 149 19.01 -13.66 10.64
C ARG A 149 19.64 -12.29 10.50
N GLU A 150 19.98 -11.69 11.63
CA GLU A 150 20.81 -10.48 11.63
C GLU A 150 22.20 -10.85 11.10
N GLN A 151 22.60 -10.22 9.99
CA GLN A 151 23.96 -10.32 9.49
C GLN A 151 24.77 -9.21 10.14
N GLU A 152 25.89 -9.54 10.78
CA GLU A 152 26.88 -8.52 11.13
C GLU A 152 27.31 -7.82 9.82
N PRO A 153 27.17 -6.49 9.73
CA PRO A 153 27.47 -5.80 8.49
C PRO A 153 28.97 -5.91 8.20
N ILE A 154 29.32 -6.52 7.06
CA ILE A 154 30.67 -6.42 6.51
C ILE A 154 30.84 -4.95 6.07
N THR A 155 31.53 -4.16 6.90
CA THR A 155 31.78 -2.76 6.59
C THR A 155 32.86 -2.64 5.52
N ARG A 156 32.59 -1.84 4.49
CA ARG A 156 33.57 -1.47 3.46
C ARG A 156 33.74 0.03 3.49
N LEU A 157 34.97 0.49 3.64
CA LEU A 157 35.30 1.92 3.60
C LEU A 157 34.88 2.51 2.24
N LEU A 158 34.01 3.53 2.27
CA LEU A 158 33.53 4.23 1.07
C LEU A 158 34.34 5.51 0.80
N ASP A 159 34.55 6.34 1.83
CA ASP A 159 35.28 7.61 1.73
C ASP A 159 35.88 7.98 3.12
N THR A 160 36.83 8.92 3.15
CA THR A 160 37.43 9.45 4.38
C THR A 160 37.66 10.96 4.25
N ARG A 161 37.41 11.71 5.32
CA ARG A 161 37.61 13.16 5.37
C ARG A 161 38.27 13.57 6.68
N LEU A 162 39.26 14.46 6.57
CA LEU A 162 39.85 15.13 7.73
C LEU A 162 39.02 16.38 8.03
N VAL A 163 38.41 16.43 9.22
CA VAL A 163 37.55 17.53 9.65
C VAL A 163 38.32 18.45 10.59
N GLN A 164 38.34 19.75 10.30
CA GLN A 164 38.91 20.76 11.19
C GLN A 164 37.87 21.20 12.23
N HIS A 165 38.27 21.25 13.50
CA HIS A 165 37.38 21.52 14.63
C HIS A 165 36.97 23.00 14.80
N SER A 166 37.57 23.92 14.04
CA SER A 166 37.41 25.36 14.24
C SER A 166 36.14 25.97 13.63
N LEU A 167 35.41 25.24 12.77
CA LEU A 167 34.24 25.77 12.04
C LEU A 167 33.09 24.75 12.00
N SER A 168 31.87 25.21 12.27
CA SER A 168 30.65 24.41 12.05
C SER A 168 30.28 24.43 10.57
N LYS A 169 30.47 23.30 9.88
CA LYS A 169 30.20 23.14 8.45
C LYS A 169 29.59 21.77 8.16
N TRP A 170 28.77 21.68 7.12
CA TRP A 170 28.32 20.41 6.56
C TRP A 170 29.46 19.73 5.80
N GLU A 171 29.75 18.48 6.17
CA GLU A 171 30.65 17.60 5.43
C GLU A 171 29.85 16.67 4.52
N SER A 172 30.28 16.53 3.27
CA SER A 172 29.63 15.68 2.26
C SER A 172 30.56 14.56 1.81
N PHE A 173 30.04 13.33 1.80
CA PHE A 173 30.75 12.13 1.37
C PHE A 173 30.17 11.60 0.06
N ASP A 174 31.03 11.14 -0.85
CA ASP A 174 30.55 10.50 -2.07
C ASP A 174 30.09 9.06 -1.79
N VAL A 175 28.78 8.88 -1.71
CA VAL A 175 28.14 7.58 -1.50
C VAL A 175 27.56 7.00 -2.79
N SER A 176 27.84 7.62 -3.95
CA SER A 176 27.28 7.20 -5.24
C SER A 176 27.52 5.71 -5.54
N PRO A 177 28.72 5.12 -5.30
CA PRO A 177 28.94 3.70 -5.57
C PRO A 177 28.08 2.76 -4.72
N ALA A 178 27.67 3.18 -3.52
CA ALA A 178 26.80 2.40 -2.65
C ALA A 178 25.33 2.57 -3.06
N VAL A 179 24.90 3.82 -3.29
CA VAL A 179 23.54 4.13 -3.73
C VAL A 179 23.24 3.48 -5.09
N THR A 180 24.16 3.57 -6.05
CA THR A 180 24.02 2.89 -7.35
C THR A 180 23.90 1.38 -7.19
N ARG A 181 24.66 0.74 -6.29
CA ARG A 181 24.52 -0.71 -6.04
C ARG A 181 23.15 -1.08 -5.47
N TRP A 182 22.61 -0.27 -4.55
CA TRP A 182 21.26 -0.47 -4.01
C TRP A 182 20.18 -0.27 -5.07
N THR A 183 20.33 0.71 -5.96
CA THR A 183 19.30 1.06 -6.94
C THR A 183 19.35 0.27 -8.25
N THR A 184 20.52 -0.21 -8.67
CA THR A 184 20.68 -0.86 -10.00
C THR A 184 20.42 -2.36 -9.95
N ASP A 185 20.87 -3.00 -8.88
CA ASP A 185 20.83 -4.46 -8.74
C ASP A 185 19.76 -4.94 -7.72
N PHE A 186 18.91 -4.02 -7.23
CA PHE A 186 17.91 -4.28 -6.18
C PHE A 186 18.48 -4.90 -4.90
N HIS A 187 19.74 -4.58 -4.56
CA HIS A 187 20.29 -4.98 -3.28
C HIS A 187 19.57 -4.25 -2.14
N PRO A 188 19.34 -4.92 -0.99
CA PRO A 188 18.76 -4.26 0.17
C PRO A 188 19.64 -3.07 0.59
N ASN A 189 19.01 -2.00 1.05
CA ASN A 189 19.72 -0.86 1.61
C ASN A 189 20.36 -1.29 2.94
N HIS A 190 21.69 -1.38 2.96
CA HIS A 190 22.46 -1.82 4.12
C HIS A 190 22.83 -0.68 5.08
N GLY A 191 22.41 0.55 4.78
CA GLY A 191 22.74 1.74 5.56
C GLY A 191 24.18 2.20 5.39
N PHE A 192 24.52 3.32 6.04
CA PHE A 192 25.87 3.86 6.12
C PHE A 192 26.34 3.85 7.57
N VAL A 193 27.61 3.52 7.79
CA VAL A 193 28.28 3.63 9.09
C VAL A 193 29.31 4.74 8.99
N VAL A 194 29.27 5.69 9.93
CA VAL A 194 30.24 6.79 10.03
C VAL A 194 31.04 6.60 11.32
N GLU A 195 32.34 6.38 11.18
CA GLU A 195 33.28 6.26 12.30
C GLU A 195 34.14 7.53 12.39
N ILE A 196 34.26 8.09 13.60
CA ILE A 196 35.13 9.24 13.88
C ILE A 196 36.39 8.72 14.58
N VAL A 197 37.53 8.86 13.92
CA VAL A 197 38.83 8.48 14.48
C VAL A 197 39.60 9.75 14.87
N HIS A 198 39.96 9.87 16.15
CA HIS A 198 40.78 10.96 16.66
C HIS A 198 42.26 10.52 16.65
N PRO A 199 43.14 11.14 15.85
CA PRO A 199 44.53 10.69 15.70
C PRO A 199 45.39 10.90 16.97
N ASP A 200 44.99 11.81 17.87
CA ASP A 200 45.67 12.04 19.16
C ASP A 200 44.81 11.65 20.36
N ARG A 201 45.41 10.94 21.32
CA ARG A 201 44.82 10.61 22.63
C ARG A 201 44.87 11.80 23.60
N ALA A 202 44.49 13.00 23.15
CA ALA A 202 44.53 14.21 23.96
C ALA A 202 43.12 14.74 24.29
N GLU A 203 42.83 14.73 25.60
CA GLU A 203 41.74 15.35 26.38
C GLU A 203 40.27 15.23 25.91
N GLU A 204 39.44 14.87 26.88
CA GLU A 204 38.02 14.51 26.76
C GLU A 204 37.10 15.58 26.16
N ASP A 205 37.50 16.85 26.16
CA ASP A 205 36.68 17.96 25.67
C ASP A 205 36.72 18.15 24.15
N SER A 206 37.69 17.54 23.44
CA SER A 206 37.78 17.61 21.97
C SER A 206 36.78 16.68 21.25
N LYS A 207 36.05 15.83 21.99
CA LYS A 207 35.23 14.72 21.44
C LYS A 207 33.86 15.13 20.88
N ARG A 208 33.53 16.43 20.82
CA ARG A 208 32.17 16.93 20.50
C ARG A 208 32.03 17.72 19.19
N HIS A 209 33.00 17.65 18.29
CA HIS A 209 33.02 18.50 17.09
C HIS A 209 32.20 17.94 15.90
N VAL A 210 31.82 16.66 15.93
CA VAL A 210 31.05 16.01 14.86
C VAL A 210 29.73 15.50 15.43
N ARG A 211 28.61 16.10 15.00
CA ARG A 211 27.27 15.78 15.48
C ARG A 211 26.63 14.70 14.60
N ILE A 212 26.67 13.44 15.07
CA ILE A 212 26.08 12.28 14.36
C ILE A 212 24.70 11.90 14.95
N SER A 213 24.45 12.22 16.21
CA SER A 213 23.20 11.90 16.92
C SER A 213 22.75 13.05 17.84
N ARG A 214 21.47 13.03 18.22
CA ARG A 214 20.85 14.05 19.09
C ARG A 214 21.41 13.93 20.52
N SER A 215 21.86 15.04 21.09
CA SER A 215 22.18 15.13 22.53
C SER A 215 20.88 15.25 23.34
N LEU A 216 20.81 14.58 24.50
CA LEU A 216 19.64 14.61 25.40
C LEU A 216 19.30 16.01 25.95
N HIS A 217 20.18 17.00 25.76
CA HIS A 217 20.02 18.37 26.26
C HIS A 217 19.64 19.39 25.18
N ASP A 218 19.49 18.98 23.92
CA ASP A 218 19.14 19.89 22.82
C ASP A 218 17.62 20.07 22.66
N ARG A 219 17.21 21.32 22.35
CA ARG A 219 15.83 21.69 22.04
C ARG A 219 15.32 20.92 20.82
N GLU A 220 14.09 20.45 20.89
CA GLU A 220 13.47 19.60 19.87
C GLU A 220 13.32 20.30 18.50
N ASP A 221 13.24 21.63 18.51
CA ASP A 221 12.94 22.47 17.35
C ASP A 221 14.11 22.60 16.34
N THR A 222 15.37 22.42 16.80
CA THR A 222 16.57 22.68 15.99
C THR A 222 17.17 21.43 15.34
N TRP A 223 16.88 20.24 15.88
CA TRP A 223 17.43 18.97 15.39
C TRP A 223 17.02 18.59 13.95
N PRO A 224 15.77 18.82 13.50
CA PRO A 224 15.36 18.48 12.13
C PRO A 224 16.20 19.17 11.04
N GLN A 225 16.78 20.34 11.32
CA GLN A 225 17.63 21.10 10.40
C GLN A 225 19.10 20.64 10.42
N MET A 226 19.54 19.90 11.44
CA MET A 226 20.94 19.48 11.64
C MET A 226 21.16 17.96 11.53
N ARG A 227 20.11 17.17 11.26
CA ARG A 227 20.20 15.71 11.11
C ARG A 227 20.88 15.32 9.78
N PRO A 228 21.59 14.17 9.73
CA PRO A 228 22.17 13.66 8.48
C PRO A 228 21.12 13.51 7.37
N LEU A 229 21.48 13.91 6.14
CA LEU A 229 20.61 13.88 4.97
C LEU A 229 21.31 13.18 3.79
N LEU A 230 20.68 12.13 3.26
CA LEU A 230 21.06 11.55 1.97
C LEU A 230 20.37 12.31 0.84
N VAL A 231 21.14 12.93 -0.03
CA VAL A 231 20.63 13.62 -1.23
C VAL A 231 21.01 12.80 -2.46
N THR A 232 20.01 12.39 -3.24
CA THR A 232 20.22 11.68 -4.51
C THR A 232 19.82 12.57 -5.68
N TYR A 233 20.60 12.50 -6.75
CA TYR A 233 20.33 13.22 -8.00
C TYR A 233 20.06 12.18 -9.08
N SER A 234 18.81 12.06 -9.51
CA SER A 234 18.38 11.09 -10.53
C SER A 234 17.80 11.79 -11.76
N HIS A 235 17.85 11.10 -12.90
CA HIS A 235 17.25 11.56 -14.15
C HIS A 235 16.46 10.42 -14.77
N ASP A 236 15.22 10.70 -15.19
CA ASP A 236 14.26 9.74 -15.71
C ASP A 236 14.32 9.58 -17.25
N GLY A 237 15.22 10.32 -17.91
CA GLY A 237 15.32 10.37 -19.37
C GLY A 237 14.15 11.09 -20.06
N LYS A 238 13.18 11.60 -19.28
CA LYS A 238 11.92 12.20 -19.75
C LYS A 238 11.59 13.45 -18.93
N GLY A 239 12.54 14.38 -18.89
CA GLY A 239 12.38 15.67 -18.23
C GLY A 239 13.54 16.59 -18.55
N ASN A 240 13.35 17.89 -18.38
CA ASN A 240 14.46 18.83 -18.39
C ASN A 240 15.19 18.78 -17.05
N VAL A 241 16.52 18.89 -17.06
CA VAL A 241 17.32 19.01 -15.83
C VAL A 241 16.87 20.24 -15.01
N LEU A 242 17.09 20.22 -13.69
CA LEU A 242 16.59 21.21 -12.71
C LEU A 242 16.87 22.69 -13.08
N HIS A 243 17.79 22.95 -14.01
CA HIS A 243 17.87 24.22 -14.71
C HIS A 243 17.85 24.04 -16.23
N SER A 244 16.70 24.35 -16.84
CA SER A 244 16.55 24.60 -18.28
C SER A 244 15.43 25.63 -18.50
N ARG A 245 15.65 26.60 -19.42
CA ARG A 245 14.65 27.62 -19.78
C ARG A 245 13.62 27.01 -20.75
N GLU A 246 12.34 27.00 -20.37
CA GLU A 246 11.25 26.48 -21.20
C GLU A 246 10.39 27.55 -21.88
N LYS A 247 9.95 27.23 -23.10
CA LYS A 247 9.10 28.02 -23.99
C LYS A 247 7.71 27.34 -24.09
N ARG A 248 6.63 28.12 -23.97
CA ARG A 248 5.24 27.62 -23.91
C ARG A 248 4.71 27.07 -25.25
N GLN A 249 3.92 25.99 -25.20
CA GLN A 249 3.00 25.56 -26.25
C GLN A 249 1.56 25.46 -25.74
N VAL A 250 0.60 25.70 -26.65
CA VAL A 250 -0.85 25.76 -26.42
C VAL A 250 -1.50 24.46 -26.90
N ARG A 251 -2.44 23.91 -26.12
CA ARG A 251 -3.30 22.76 -26.51
C ARG A 251 -4.74 23.21 -26.75
N THR A 252 -5.29 22.84 -27.90
CA THR A 252 -6.71 23.03 -28.26
C THR A 252 -7.54 21.80 -27.88
N ASN A 253 -8.60 22.02 -27.10
CA ASN A 253 -9.53 20.99 -26.65
C ASN A 253 -10.79 21.02 -27.54
N LYS A 254 -11.19 19.87 -28.14
CA LYS A 254 -12.46 19.74 -28.87
C LYS A 254 -13.43 18.88 -28.07
N GLN A 255 -14.44 19.51 -27.49
CA GLN A 255 -15.59 18.84 -26.89
C GLN A 255 -16.45 18.18 -27.98
N ARG A 256 -16.66 16.86 -27.89
CA ARG A 256 -17.64 16.14 -28.71
C ARG A 256 -18.98 16.09 -27.97
N LYS A 257 -20.03 16.53 -28.66
CA LYS A 257 -21.44 16.49 -28.23
C LYS A 257 -21.85 15.07 -27.81
N LYS A 258 -22.59 15.01 -26.70
CA LYS A 258 -23.14 13.81 -26.05
C LYS A 258 -24.30 13.23 -26.88
N GLN A 259 -23.99 12.43 -27.90
CA GLN A 259 -24.95 11.43 -28.40
C GLN A 259 -25.05 10.32 -27.34
N LYS A 260 -26.25 9.79 -27.09
CA LYS A 260 -26.41 8.61 -26.22
C LYS A 260 -25.58 7.48 -26.83
N ALA A 261 -24.48 7.14 -26.16
CA ALA A 261 -23.51 6.20 -26.70
C ALA A 261 -24.07 4.78 -26.67
N ASN A 262 -23.74 4.00 -27.71
CA ASN A 262 -23.94 2.56 -27.73
C ASN A 262 -23.25 1.90 -26.52
N CYS A 263 -23.69 0.69 -26.17
CA CYS A 263 -23.12 -0.10 -25.07
C CYS A 263 -21.60 -0.13 -25.11
N ARG A 264 -20.98 0.32 -24.02
CA ARG A 264 -19.52 0.34 -23.87
C ARG A 264 -19.12 0.37 -22.40
N ARG A 265 -17.83 0.17 -22.17
CA ARG A 265 -17.18 0.30 -20.86
C ARG A 265 -16.96 1.78 -20.51
N HIS A 266 -17.22 2.12 -19.25
CA HIS A 266 -17.02 3.46 -18.68
C HIS A 266 -16.10 3.38 -17.46
N SER A 267 -15.36 4.47 -17.22
CA SER A 267 -14.45 4.60 -16.09
C SER A 267 -15.21 4.69 -14.77
N LEU A 268 -14.87 3.82 -13.83
CA LEU A 268 -15.26 3.90 -12.43
C LEU A 268 -14.04 3.53 -11.59
N TYR A 269 -13.67 4.42 -10.68
CA TYR A 269 -12.68 4.15 -9.65
C TYR A 269 -13.42 3.99 -8.33
N VAL A 270 -13.13 2.89 -7.63
CA VAL A 270 -13.67 2.61 -6.29
C VAL A 270 -12.57 2.95 -5.31
N ASP A 271 -12.76 4.02 -4.55
CA ASP A 271 -11.90 4.40 -3.43
C ASP A 271 -12.43 3.73 -2.16
N PHE A 272 -11.59 2.98 -1.45
CA PHE A 272 -12.03 2.31 -0.22
C PHE A 272 -12.27 3.30 0.93
N SER A 273 -11.73 4.52 0.86
CA SER A 273 -12.03 5.55 1.86
C SER A 273 -13.48 6.07 1.77
N ASP A 274 -14.11 6.03 0.59
CA ASP A 274 -15.49 6.48 0.39
C ASP A 274 -16.52 5.60 1.13
N VAL A 275 -16.19 4.32 1.31
CA VAL A 275 -16.96 3.35 2.12
C VAL A 275 -16.37 3.16 3.52
N GLY A 276 -15.30 3.92 3.82
CA GLY A 276 -14.59 3.92 5.08
C GLY A 276 -13.84 2.63 5.35
N TRP A 277 -13.39 1.87 4.35
CA TRP A 277 -12.70 0.57 4.52
C TRP A 277 -11.17 0.68 4.56
N ASN A 278 -10.65 1.90 4.49
CA ASN A 278 -9.24 2.23 4.56
C ASN A 278 -8.61 1.99 5.95
N ASP A 279 -9.40 1.59 6.95
CA ASP A 279 -8.96 1.21 8.29
C ASP A 279 -8.47 -0.24 8.37
N TRP A 280 -8.98 -1.14 7.52
CA TRP A 280 -8.61 -2.56 7.54
C TRP A 280 -8.10 -3.09 6.20
N ILE A 281 -8.41 -2.44 5.08
CA ILE A 281 -7.76 -2.71 3.80
C ILE A 281 -6.43 -1.94 3.76
N VAL A 282 -5.33 -2.68 3.65
CA VAL A 282 -3.97 -2.13 3.60
C VAL A 282 -3.60 -1.72 2.18
N ALA A 283 -3.91 -2.57 1.19
CA ALA A 283 -3.63 -2.29 -0.22
C ALA A 283 -4.56 -3.06 -1.18
N PRO A 284 -4.86 -2.52 -2.38
CA PRO A 284 -4.61 -1.14 -2.78
C PRO A 284 -5.56 -0.17 -2.03
N PRO A 285 -5.34 1.16 -2.05
CA PRO A 285 -6.27 2.14 -1.47
C PRO A 285 -7.61 2.21 -2.23
N GLY A 286 -7.62 1.74 -3.47
CA GLY A 286 -8.78 1.67 -4.35
C GLY A 286 -8.38 1.05 -5.69
N TYR A 287 -9.35 0.80 -6.55
CA TYR A 287 -9.09 0.14 -7.83
C TYR A 287 -10.06 0.61 -8.94
N HIS A 288 -9.65 0.43 -10.19
CA HIS A 288 -10.48 0.76 -11.34
C HIS A 288 -11.46 -0.37 -11.68
N ALA A 289 -12.65 -0.35 -11.09
CA ALA A 289 -13.68 -1.36 -11.35
C ALA A 289 -14.25 -1.29 -12.77
N PHE A 290 -14.40 -0.07 -13.32
CA PHE A 290 -15.18 0.19 -14.53
C PHE A 290 -16.64 -0.29 -14.43
N TYR A 291 -17.46 0.07 -15.41
CA TYR A 291 -18.84 -0.44 -15.51
C TYR A 291 -19.36 -0.36 -16.95
N CYS A 292 -20.40 -1.13 -17.26
CA CYS A 292 -21.04 -1.13 -18.57
C CYS A 292 -22.26 -0.21 -18.58
N GLN A 293 -22.33 0.66 -19.58
CA GLN A 293 -23.49 1.53 -19.79
C GLN A 293 -23.62 1.91 -21.26
N GLY A 294 -24.86 1.98 -21.74
CA GLY A 294 -25.20 2.43 -23.08
C GLY A 294 -26.43 1.72 -23.60
N GLU A 295 -26.88 2.13 -24.79
CA GLU A 295 -28.02 1.48 -25.44
C GLU A 295 -27.55 0.32 -26.34
N CYS A 296 -28.41 -0.68 -26.48
CA CYS A 296 -28.26 -1.82 -27.40
C CYS A 296 -29.31 -1.71 -28.52
N PRO A 297 -29.15 -0.80 -29.51
CA PRO A 297 -30.11 -0.63 -30.60
C PRO A 297 -29.93 -1.71 -31.68
N PHE A 298 -30.99 -2.00 -32.43
CA PHE A 298 -30.89 -2.82 -33.65
C PHE A 298 -30.34 -1.98 -34.83
N PRO A 299 -29.45 -2.52 -35.68
CA PRO A 299 -28.74 -3.80 -35.55
C PRO A 299 -27.65 -3.75 -34.48
N LEU A 300 -27.49 -4.84 -33.72
CA LEU A 300 -26.39 -4.97 -32.78
C LEU A 300 -25.07 -5.06 -33.55
N ALA A 301 -24.05 -4.34 -33.08
CA ALA A 301 -22.73 -4.39 -33.70
C ALA A 301 -21.99 -5.68 -33.31
N ASP A 302 -21.28 -6.30 -34.26
CA ASP A 302 -20.64 -7.61 -34.09
C ASP A 302 -19.64 -7.67 -32.91
N HIS A 303 -19.00 -6.54 -32.59
CA HIS A 303 -18.03 -6.42 -31.49
C HIS A 303 -18.67 -6.44 -30.08
N LEU A 304 -20.00 -6.49 -29.95
CA LEU A 304 -20.71 -6.53 -28.67
C LEU A 304 -20.93 -7.96 -28.15
N ASN A 305 -20.27 -8.95 -28.77
CA ASN A 305 -20.27 -10.37 -28.38
C ASN A 305 -21.66 -10.92 -28.01
N SER A 306 -22.72 -10.45 -28.69
CA SER A 306 -24.10 -10.64 -28.27
C SER A 306 -24.57 -12.08 -28.45
N THR A 307 -25.49 -12.57 -27.60
CA THR A 307 -26.08 -13.91 -27.83
C THR A 307 -27.07 -13.85 -28.99
N ASN A 308 -27.34 -14.99 -29.63
CA ASN A 308 -28.43 -15.09 -30.60
C ASN A 308 -29.78 -14.64 -30.00
N HIS A 309 -30.01 -14.94 -28.70
CA HIS A 309 -31.20 -14.47 -27.99
C HIS A 309 -31.26 -12.94 -27.90
N ALA A 310 -30.15 -12.26 -27.55
CA ALA A 310 -30.07 -10.81 -27.50
C ALA A 310 -30.29 -10.16 -28.88
N ILE A 311 -29.76 -10.77 -29.95
CA ILE A 311 -29.98 -10.32 -31.33
C ILE A 311 -31.46 -10.42 -31.69
N VAL A 312 -32.08 -11.59 -31.49
CA VAL A 312 -33.51 -11.79 -31.75
C VAL A 312 -34.35 -10.84 -30.91
N GLN A 313 -34.11 -10.74 -29.60
CA GLN A 313 -34.86 -9.85 -28.71
C GLN A 313 -34.78 -8.38 -29.15
N THR A 314 -33.58 -7.91 -29.54
CA THR A 314 -33.39 -6.54 -30.01
C THR A 314 -34.06 -6.31 -31.37
N LEU A 315 -34.05 -7.32 -32.26
CA LEU A 315 -34.80 -7.30 -33.51
C LEU A 315 -36.31 -7.23 -33.27
N VAL A 316 -36.88 -8.09 -32.42
CA VAL A 316 -38.33 -8.06 -32.14
C VAL A 316 -38.71 -6.77 -31.41
N ASN A 317 -37.87 -6.22 -30.52
CA ASN A 317 -38.09 -4.89 -29.92
C ASN A 317 -38.21 -3.78 -30.97
N SER A 318 -37.44 -3.86 -32.08
CA SER A 318 -37.47 -2.86 -33.15
C SER A 318 -38.83 -2.79 -33.87
N VAL A 319 -39.62 -3.86 -33.78
CA VAL A 319 -40.97 -3.98 -34.38
C VAL A 319 -42.07 -3.87 -33.31
N ASN A 320 -41.82 -4.34 -32.09
CA ASN A 320 -42.77 -4.32 -30.98
C ASN A 320 -42.12 -3.73 -29.72
N SER A 321 -42.47 -2.48 -29.41
CA SER A 321 -41.93 -1.74 -28.26
C SER A 321 -42.31 -2.31 -26.89
N ASN A 322 -43.25 -3.26 -26.81
CA ASN A 322 -43.61 -3.92 -25.55
C ASN A 322 -42.55 -4.93 -25.08
N ILE A 323 -41.65 -5.36 -25.97
CA ILE A 323 -40.55 -6.26 -25.63
C ILE A 323 -39.36 -5.41 -25.21
N PRO A 324 -38.70 -5.66 -24.07
CA PRO A 324 -37.54 -4.87 -23.66
C PRO A 324 -36.34 -5.10 -24.58
N ARG A 325 -35.49 -4.09 -24.74
CA ARG A 325 -34.17 -4.25 -25.41
C ARG A 325 -33.24 -5.12 -24.57
N ALA A 326 -32.24 -5.71 -25.23
CA ALA A 326 -31.11 -6.33 -24.54
C ALA A 326 -30.38 -5.32 -23.63
N CYS A 327 -29.81 -5.80 -22.53
CA CYS A 327 -29.14 -4.97 -21.54
C CYS A 327 -27.64 -4.88 -21.83
N CYS A 328 -27.05 -3.70 -21.59
CA CYS A 328 -25.60 -3.51 -21.65
C CYS A 328 -24.95 -4.01 -20.34
N VAL A 329 -24.26 -5.14 -20.39
CA VAL A 329 -23.71 -5.83 -19.22
C VAL A 329 -22.25 -6.23 -19.42
N PRO A 330 -21.48 -6.46 -18.34
CA PRO A 330 -20.13 -7.02 -18.43
C PRO A 330 -20.15 -8.38 -19.11
N THR A 331 -19.23 -8.59 -20.06
CA THR A 331 -19.01 -9.88 -20.72
C THR A 331 -17.70 -10.53 -20.30
N ASP A 332 -16.72 -9.71 -19.95
CA ASP A 332 -15.37 -10.13 -19.57
C ASP A 332 -15.00 -9.38 -18.29
N LEU A 333 -14.57 -10.14 -17.29
CA LEU A 333 -14.21 -9.63 -15.98
C LEU A 333 -12.81 -10.14 -15.58
N SER A 334 -12.06 -9.31 -14.88
CA SER A 334 -10.73 -9.64 -14.35
C SER A 334 -10.71 -9.55 -12.82
N PRO A 335 -9.78 -10.28 -12.16
CA PRO A 335 -9.69 -10.30 -10.71
C PRO A 335 -8.93 -9.10 -10.13
N VAL A 336 -9.09 -8.89 -8.81
CA VAL A 336 -8.31 -7.93 -8.02
C VAL A 336 -7.74 -8.60 -6.78
N SER A 337 -6.45 -8.39 -6.53
CA SER A 337 -5.80 -8.79 -5.28
C SER A 337 -5.96 -7.72 -4.21
N LEU A 338 -6.34 -8.13 -2.99
CA LEU A 338 -6.46 -7.28 -1.82
C LEU A 338 -5.56 -7.78 -0.69
N LEU A 339 -4.89 -6.86 0.00
CA LEU A 339 -4.16 -7.08 1.24
C LEU A 339 -4.89 -6.39 2.38
N TYR A 340 -5.33 -7.14 3.38
CA TYR A 340 -6.16 -6.62 4.47
C TYR A 340 -5.90 -7.33 5.80
N LEU A 341 -6.37 -6.74 6.90
CA LEU A 341 -6.33 -7.31 8.24
C LEU A 341 -7.67 -7.97 8.58
N ASP A 342 -7.63 -9.18 9.16
CA ASP A 342 -8.83 -9.86 9.65
C ASP A 342 -9.23 -9.42 11.08
N GLU A 343 -10.29 -10.02 11.62
CA GLU A 343 -10.78 -9.76 12.98
C GLU A 343 -9.79 -10.10 14.10
N TYR A 344 -8.73 -10.85 13.77
CA TYR A 344 -7.65 -11.26 14.66
C TYR A 344 -6.33 -10.55 14.34
N GLU A 345 -6.37 -9.45 13.59
CA GLU A 345 -5.20 -8.65 13.17
C GLU A 345 -4.18 -9.40 12.31
N ARG A 346 -4.60 -10.46 11.63
CA ARG A 346 -3.73 -11.24 10.74
C ARG A 346 -3.78 -10.63 9.36
N VAL A 347 -2.62 -10.47 8.75
CA VAL A 347 -2.53 -9.96 7.38
C VAL A 347 -2.89 -11.08 6.40
N ILE A 348 -3.87 -10.79 5.55
CA ILE A 348 -4.38 -11.68 4.51
C ILE A 348 -4.18 -11.02 3.15
N LEU A 349 -3.51 -11.72 2.24
CA LEU A 349 -3.49 -11.41 0.81
C LEU A 349 -4.44 -12.36 0.10
N LYS A 350 -5.44 -11.84 -0.60
CA LYS A 350 -6.44 -12.66 -1.30
C LYS A 350 -6.78 -12.10 -2.67
N ASN A 351 -6.96 -12.99 -3.64
CA ASN A 351 -7.36 -12.64 -5.00
C ASN A 351 -8.86 -12.87 -5.22
N TYR A 352 -9.60 -11.82 -5.52
CA TYR A 352 -11.04 -11.82 -5.76
C TYR A 352 -11.35 -11.78 -7.26
N GLN A 353 -12.09 -12.78 -7.75
CA GLN A 353 -12.51 -12.85 -9.15
C GLN A 353 -13.66 -11.88 -9.44
N ASP A 354 -13.85 -11.57 -10.71
CA ASP A 354 -15.02 -10.84 -11.22
C ASP A 354 -15.19 -9.40 -10.68
N MET A 355 -14.08 -8.73 -10.36
CA MET A 355 -14.08 -7.41 -9.70
C MET A 355 -13.93 -6.24 -10.67
N VAL A 356 -13.30 -6.44 -11.82
CA VAL A 356 -12.97 -5.40 -12.81
C VAL A 356 -13.58 -5.74 -14.15
N VAL A 357 -14.32 -4.80 -14.74
CA VAL A 357 -14.91 -4.97 -16.08
C VAL A 357 -13.85 -4.71 -17.15
N GLU A 358 -13.59 -5.71 -17.99
CA GLU A 358 -12.71 -5.59 -19.16
C GLU A 358 -13.52 -5.33 -20.44
N GLY A 359 -14.62 -6.05 -20.60
CA GLY A 359 -15.48 -6.05 -21.79
C GLY A 359 -16.96 -5.85 -21.47
N CYS A 360 -17.67 -5.18 -22.38
CA CYS A 360 -19.13 -4.96 -22.30
C CYS A 360 -19.80 -5.48 -23.57
N GLY A 361 -21.00 -6.03 -23.41
CA GLY A 361 -21.82 -6.52 -24.52
C GLY A 361 -23.32 -6.41 -24.24
N CYS A 362 -24.12 -6.79 -25.24
CA CYS A 362 -25.58 -6.79 -25.15
C CYS A 362 -26.08 -8.23 -24.92
N ARG A 363 -26.79 -8.45 -23.81
CA ARG A 363 -27.30 -9.76 -23.39
C ARG A 363 -28.81 -9.75 -23.15
#